data_AF-A0A645FBD8-F1
#
_entry.id   AF-A0A645FBD8-F1
#
_cell.length_a   1.000
_cell.length_b   1.000
_cell.length_c   1.000
_cell.angle_alpha   90.00
_cell.angle_beta   90.00
_cell.angle_gamma   90.00
#
_symmetry.space_group_name_H-M   'P 1'
#
loop_
_entity.id
_entity.type
_entity.pdbx_description
1 polymer ?
#
loop_
_entity_poly.entity_id
_entity_poly.type
_entity_poly.pdbx_seq_one_letter_code
_entity_poly.pdbx_strand_id
1 'polypeptide(L)'
;MDKRIKPTLLVDILGQKTGLLFDDWQAAIYKGGRSYIASFADAVFVGLKEGDWACKEIVDHQASLLAELTYPAETHFTGGFDVVMSGGIVTSYPEYVQAIKEKASKRANLILAKVPPIYGAAVEALYNLKMEPTEQFKINFLESLGAADKNL
;
A
#
# COMPACT_ATOMS: atom_id res chain seq x y z
N MET A 1 -5.84 -38.14 10.70
CA MET A 1 -5.40 -36.81 11.18
C MET A 1 -6.34 -35.80 10.55
N ASP A 2 -7.18 -35.15 11.35
CA ASP A 2 -8.20 -34.20 10.89
C ASP A 2 -7.50 -32.96 10.30
N LYS A 3 -7.55 -32.78 8.98
CA LYS A 3 -6.82 -31.73 8.23
C LYS A 3 -7.52 -30.37 8.25
N ARG A 4 -8.23 -30.04 9.34
CA ARG A 4 -8.96 -28.77 9.43
C ARG A 4 -7.96 -27.64 9.69
N ILE A 5 -7.94 -26.66 8.80
CA ILE A 5 -7.16 -25.42 8.95
C ILE A 5 -7.70 -24.66 10.18
N LYS A 6 -6.79 -24.02 10.92
CA LYS A 6 -7.14 -23.16 12.05
C LYS A 6 -8.17 -22.11 11.60
N PRO A 7 -9.28 -21.88 12.33
CA PRO A 7 -10.24 -20.83 11.98
C PRO A 7 -9.57 -19.45 11.87
N THR A 8 -10.08 -18.60 10.98
CA THR A 8 -9.61 -17.22 10.78
C THR A 8 -10.78 -16.24 10.88
N LEU A 9 -10.53 -15.07 11.44
CA LEU A 9 -11.49 -13.96 11.53
C LEU A 9 -11.81 -13.34 10.17
N LEU A 10 -11.02 -13.61 9.12
CA LEU A 10 -11.26 -13.07 7.79
C LEU A 10 -12.64 -13.44 7.25
N VAL A 11 -13.15 -14.62 7.60
CA VAL A 11 -14.48 -15.03 7.15
C VAL A 11 -15.55 -14.08 7.74
N ASP A 12 -15.50 -13.82 9.04
CA ASP A 12 -16.49 -12.95 9.68
C ASP A 12 -16.35 -11.49 9.20
N ILE A 13 -15.12 -10.99 9.07
CA ILE A 13 -14.85 -9.62 8.61
C ILE A 13 -15.37 -9.42 7.18
N LEU A 14 -15.12 -10.37 6.28
CA LEU A 14 -15.60 -10.30 4.90
C LEU A 14 -17.12 -10.48 4.82
N GLY A 15 -17.71 -11.34 5.64
CA GLY A 15 -19.16 -11.49 5.74
C GLY A 15 -19.85 -10.19 6.14
N GLN A 16 -19.31 -9.49 7.14
CA GLN A 16 -19.80 -8.18 7.56
C GLN A 16 -19.64 -7.11 6.46
N LYS A 17 -18.49 -7.09 5.76
CA LYS A 17 -18.21 -6.11 4.70
C LYS A 17 -19.07 -6.31 3.45
N THR A 18 -19.38 -7.56 3.10
CA THR A 18 -20.11 -7.90 1.87
C THR A 18 -21.61 -8.05 2.08
N GLY A 19 -22.05 -8.40 3.30
CA GLY A 19 -23.42 -8.84 3.58
C GLY A 19 -23.78 -10.18 2.93
N LEU A 20 -22.80 -10.91 2.41
CA LEU A 20 -22.98 -12.17 1.69
C LEU A 20 -22.52 -13.36 2.54
N LEU A 21 -23.08 -14.54 2.25
CA LEU A 21 -22.59 -15.80 2.78
C LEU A 21 -21.29 -16.22 2.06
N PHE A 22 -20.43 -16.96 2.75
CA PHE A 22 -19.13 -17.40 2.24
C PHE A 22 -19.22 -18.08 0.86
N ASP A 23 -20.24 -18.93 0.67
CA ASP A 23 -20.45 -19.68 -0.57
C ASP A 23 -20.75 -18.77 -1.79
N ASP A 24 -21.25 -17.55 -1.56
CA ASP A 24 -21.58 -16.59 -2.60
C ASP A 24 -20.42 -15.64 -2.95
N TRP A 25 -19.36 -15.62 -2.13
CA TRP A 25 -18.28 -14.64 -2.27
C TRP A 25 -17.48 -14.82 -3.55
N GLN A 26 -17.15 -16.05 -3.93
CA GLN A 26 -16.27 -16.28 -5.07
C GLN A 26 -16.85 -15.66 -6.35
N ALA A 27 -18.12 -15.93 -6.64
CA ALA A 27 -18.80 -15.37 -7.80
C ALA A 27 -18.92 -13.84 -7.71
N ALA A 28 -19.26 -13.29 -6.54
CA ALA A 28 -19.41 -11.86 -6.33
C ALA A 28 -18.08 -11.09 -6.49
N ILE A 29 -17.00 -11.61 -5.91
CA ILE A 29 -15.65 -11.02 -5.95
C ILE A 29 -15.16 -10.94 -7.40
N TYR A 30 -15.26 -12.04 -8.16
CA TYR A 30 -14.82 -12.03 -9.56
C TYR A 30 -15.66 -11.13 -10.46
N LYS A 31 -16.97 -11.01 -10.19
CA LYS A 31 -17.86 -10.11 -10.94
C LYS A 31 -17.57 -8.63 -10.69
N GLY A 32 -17.14 -8.27 -9.47
CA GLY A 32 -16.81 -6.89 -9.11
C GLY A 32 -15.51 -6.36 -9.73
N GLY A 33 -14.70 -7.22 -10.33
CA GLY A 33 -13.47 -6.85 -11.00
C GLY A 33 -12.33 -6.43 -10.06
N ARG A 34 -11.23 -5.93 -10.63
CA ARG A 34 -9.96 -5.70 -9.90
C ARG A 34 -10.08 -4.66 -8.79
N SER A 35 -10.83 -3.58 -9.00
CA SER A 35 -11.03 -2.53 -8.00
C SER A 35 -11.81 -3.04 -6.79
N TYR A 36 -12.83 -3.87 -7.02
CA TYR A 36 -13.59 -4.51 -5.95
C TYR A 36 -12.72 -5.49 -5.16
N ILE A 37 -11.92 -6.32 -5.84
CA ILE A 37 -10.96 -7.21 -5.18
C ILE A 37 -9.99 -6.41 -4.30
N ALA A 38 -9.44 -5.31 -4.81
CA ALA A 38 -8.51 -4.47 -4.06
C ALA A 38 -9.14 -3.85 -2.81
N SER A 39 -10.45 -3.55 -2.83
CA SER A 39 -11.17 -2.98 -1.69
C SER A 39 -11.23 -3.89 -0.44
N PHE A 40 -10.89 -5.18 -0.59
CA PHE A 40 -10.79 -6.12 0.52
C PHE A 40 -9.46 -6.07 1.27
N ALA A 41 -8.46 -5.32 0.79
CA ALA A 41 -7.19 -5.18 1.49
C ALA A 41 -7.38 -4.69 2.95
N ASP A 42 -8.31 -3.76 3.17
CA ASP A 42 -8.63 -3.26 4.51
C ASP A 42 -9.04 -4.37 5.50
N ALA A 43 -9.73 -5.41 5.01
CA ALA A 43 -10.16 -6.52 5.86
C ALA A 43 -8.98 -7.29 6.47
N VAL A 44 -7.88 -7.41 5.71
CA VAL A 44 -6.64 -8.04 6.17
C VAL A 44 -6.01 -7.21 7.29
N PHE A 45 -5.98 -5.88 7.15
CA PHE A 45 -5.42 -5.00 8.18
C PHE A 45 -6.31 -4.91 9.43
N VAL A 46 -7.63 -4.99 9.27
CA VAL A 46 -8.55 -5.12 10.42
C VAL A 46 -8.27 -6.42 11.17
N GLY A 47 -8.22 -7.56 10.48
CA GLY A 47 -7.93 -8.84 11.13
C GLY A 47 -6.53 -8.90 11.73
N LEU A 48 -5.53 -8.23 11.13
CA LEU A 48 -4.20 -8.11 11.72
C LEU A 48 -4.24 -7.41 13.08
N LYS A 49 -5.00 -6.31 13.20
CA LYS A 49 -5.17 -5.58 14.48
C LYS A 49 -5.83 -6.43 15.55
N GLU A 50 -6.73 -7.33 15.16
CA GLU A 50 -7.37 -8.31 16.04
C GLU A 50 -6.50 -9.54 16.34
N GLY A 51 -5.26 -9.58 15.82
CA GLY A 51 -4.32 -10.69 16.05
C GLY A 51 -4.63 -11.96 15.26
N ASP A 52 -5.40 -11.86 14.17
CA ASP A 52 -5.71 -12.99 13.30
C ASP A 52 -4.43 -13.54 12.63
N TRP A 53 -4.28 -14.87 12.70
CA TRP A 53 -3.08 -15.54 12.22
C TRP A 53 -2.94 -15.49 10.70
N ALA A 54 -4.05 -15.64 9.97
CA ALA A 54 -4.03 -15.65 8.51
C ALA A 54 -3.74 -14.25 7.98
N CYS A 55 -4.33 -13.22 8.61
CA CYS A 55 -4.00 -11.82 8.32
C CYS A 55 -2.52 -11.52 8.56
N LYS A 56 -1.97 -11.98 9.70
CA LYS A 56 -0.54 -11.83 9.97
C LYS A 56 0.31 -12.50 8.88
N GLU A 57 -0.03 -13.72 8.48
CA GLU A 57 0.69 -14.44 7.44
C GLU A 57 0.62 -13.72 6.08
N ILE A 58 -0.56 -13.23 5.69
CA ILE A 58 -0.75 -12.44 4.46
C ILE A 58 0.13 -11.19 4.51
N VAL A 59 0.04 -10.39 5.57
CA VAL A 59 0.80 -9.14 5.68
C VAL A 59 2.31 -9.42 5.68
N ASP A 60 2.77 -10.42 6.42
CA ASP A 60 4.19 -10.76 6.51
C ASP A 60 4.74 -11.27 5.16
N HIS A 61 3.98 -12.12 4.48
CA HIS A 61 4.33 -12.60 3.15
C HIS A 61 4.39 -11.48 2.12
N GLN A 62 3.35 -10.62 2.05
CA GLN A 62 3.33 -9.52 1.09
C GLN A 62 4.41 -8.47 1.40
N ALA A 63 4.70 -8.20 2.68
CA ALA A 63 5.81 -7.34 3.06
C ALA A 63 7.17 -7.89 2.58
N SER A 64 7.35 -9.22 2.66
CA SER A 64 8.54 -9.89 2.16
C SER A 64 8.69 -9.74 0.64
N LEU A 65 7.62 -9.99 -0.12
CA LEU A 65 7.62 -9.85 -1.58
C LEU A 65 7.96 -8.42 -2.04
N LEU A 66 7.42 -7.40 -1.37
CA LEU A 66 7.77 -6.01 -1.68
C LEU A 66 9.22 -5.67 -1.29
N ALA A 67 9.68 -6.16 -0.13
CA ALA A 67 11.06 -5.99 0.31
C ALA A 67 12.06 -6.64 -0.65
N GLU A 68 11.72 -7.81 -1.22
CA GLU A 68 12.56 -8.53 -2.18
C GLU A 68 12.93 -7.69 -3.40
N LEU A 69 12.06 -6.77 -3.84
CA LEU A 69 12.32 -5.87 -4.97
C LEU A 69 13.52 -4.95 -4.74
N THR A 70 13.92 -4.73 -3.49
CA THR A 70 15.08 -3.87 -3.16
C THR A 70 16.43 -4.53 -3.45
N TYR A 71 16.52 -5.87 -3.38
CA TYR A 71 17.79 -6.57 -3.56
C TYR A 71 18.30 -6.56 -5.01
N PRO A 72 17.45 -6.79 -6.04
CA PRO A 72 17.88 -6.59 -7.42
C PRO A 72 18.28 -5.14 -7.71
N ALA A 73 17.54 -4.17 -7.14
CA ALA A 73 17.82 -2.75 -7.33
C ALA A 73 19.22 -2.36 -6.84
N GLU A 74 19.71 -2.96 -5.75
CA GLU A 74 21.07 -2.72 -5.22
C GLU A 74 22.18 -2.81 -6.26
N THR A 75 22.03 -3.70 -7.23
CA THR A 75 23.04 -3.96 -8.27
C THR A 75 23.24 -2.77 -9.21
N HIS A 76 22.31 -1.82 -9.21
CA HIS A 76 22.35 -0.61 -10.02
C HIS A 76 22.92 0.62 -9.30
N PHE A 77 23.26 0.49 -8.01
CA PHE A 77 23.76 1.61 -7.20
C PHE A 77 25.09 1.27 -6.52
N THR A 78 25.98 2.25 -6.40
CA THR A 78 27.31 2.10 -5.76
C THR A 78 27.28 2.33 -4.23
N GLY A 79 26.11 2.61 -3.64
CA GLY A 79 25.93 2.89 -2.21
C GLY A 79 24.50 2.65 -1.74
N GLY A 80 24.06 3.38 -0.70
CA GLY A 80 22.64 3.43 -0.35
C GLY A 80 21.81 4.06 -1.47
N PHE A 81 20.54 3.71 -1.56
CA PHE A 81 19.63 4.22 -2.60
C PHE A 81 18.23 4.45 -2.03
N ASP A 82 17.55 5.46 -2.56
CA ASP A 82 16.21 5.82 -2.12
C ASP A 82 15.15 4.98 -2.84
N VAL A 83 14.19 4.48 -2.06
CA VAL A 83 13.01 3.77 -2.56
C VAL A 83 11.78 4.55 -2.14
N VAL A 84 11.17 5.24 -3.10
CA VAL A 84 9.95 6.01 -2.83
C VAL A 84 8.74 5.07 -2.88
N MET A 85 8.03 4.97 -1.76
CA MET A 85 6.78 4.23 -1.64
C MET A 85 5.60 5.19 -1.83
N SER A 86 4.66 4.80 -2.68
CA SER A 86 3.41 5.53 -2.88
C SER A 86 2.25 4.55 -3.06
N GLY A 87 1.03 5.01 -2.78
CA GLY A 87 -0.20 4.23 -2.93
C GLY A 87 -1.01 4.14 -1.64
N GLY A 88 -2.32 3.88 -1.78
CA GLY A 88 -3.26 3.94 -0.66
C GLY A 88 -2.87 3.07 0.53
N ILE A 89 -2.39 1.84 0.29
CA ILE A 89 -2.02 0.90 1.36
C ILE A 89 -0.88 1.43 2.23
N VAL A 90 0.22 1.89 1.61
CA VAL A 90 1.38 2.40 2.37
C VAL A 90 1.08 3.73 3.07
N THR A 91 0.13 4.51 2.55
CA THR A 91 -0.34 5.75 3.20
C THR A 91 -1.30 5.45 4.36
N SER A 92 -2.18 4.46 4.23
CA SER A 92 -3.19 4.13 5.25
C SER A 92 -2.68 3.20 6.36
N TYR A 93 -1.60 2.45 6.12
CA TYR A 93 -1.08 1.43 7.04
C TYR A 93 0.43 1.58 7.27
N PRO A 94 0.87 2.54 8.12
CA PRO A 94 2.29 2.76 8.40
C PRO A 94 2.99 1.55 9.03
N GLU A 95 2.26 0.69 9.74
CA GLU A 95 2.77 -0.58 10.27
C GLU A 95 3.23 -1.53 9.15
N TYR A 96 2.59 -1.47 7.98
CA TYR A 96 2.97 -2.28 6.83
C TYR A 96 4.27 -1.77 6.21
N VAL A 97 4.44 -0.44 6.14
CA VAL A 97 5.68 0.19 5.70
C VAL A 97 6.85 -0.25 6.58
N GLN A 98 6.64 -0.27 7.89
CA GLN A 98 7.65 -0.74 8.84
C GLN A 98 7.97 -2.22 8.61
N ALA A 99 6.97 -3.07 8.40
CA ALA A 99 7.16 -4.49 8.12
C ALA A 99 7.95 -4.75 6.83
N ILE A 100 7.77 -3.93 5.78
CA ILE A 100 8.58 -3.97 4.55
C ILE A 100 10.01 -3.54 4.86
N LYS A 101 10.19 -2.41 5.56
CA LYS A 101 11.50 -1.85 5.89
C LYS A 101 12.39 -2.81 6.69
N GLU A 102 11.82 -3.57 7.61
CA GLU A 102 12.56 -4.55 8.41
C GLU A 102 13.17 -5.66 7.55
N LYS A 103 12.48 -6.04 6.48
CA LYS A 103 12.83 -7.14 5.56
C LYS A 103 13.60 -6.68 4.33
N ALA A 104 13.53 -5.39 3.98
CA ALA A 104 14.22 -4.82 2.83
C ALA A 104 15.74 -4.84 3.00
N SER A 105 16.43 -4.65 1.89
CA SER A 105 17.84 -4.34 1.86
C SER A 105 18.21 -3.24 2.86
N LYS A 106 19.30 -3.43 3.60
CA LYS A 106 19.84 -2.40 4.50
C LYS A 106 20.43 -1.20 3.75
N ARG A 107 20.62 -1.30 2.43
CA ARG A 107 21.05 -0.20 1.55
C ARG A 107 19.86 0.59 1.00
N ALA A 108 18.64 0.05 1.08
CA ALA A 108 17.44 0.74 0.65
C ALA A 108 16.94 1.70 1.74
N ASN A 109 16.90 2.99 1.41
CA ASN A 109 16.25 4.01 2.23
C ASN A 109 14.80 4.17 1.78
N LEU A 110 13.88 3.53 2.49
CA LEU A 110 12.46 3.57 2.16
C LEU A 110 11.84 4.90 2.60
N ILE A 111 11.32 5.67 1.64
CA ILE A 111 10.74 7.00 1.85
C ILE A 111 9.26 6.94 1.46
N LEU A 112 8.36 7.33 2.36
CA LEU A 112 6.95 7.50 2.03
C LEU A 112 6.75 8.82 1.27
N ALA A 113 6.07 8.76 0.13
CA ALA A 113 5.74 9.93 -0.67
C ALA A 113 4.81 10.88 0.12
N LYS A 114 5.20 12.16 0.20
CA LYS A 114 4.44 13.22 0.90
C LYS A 114 3.45 13.96 0.00
N VAL A 115 3.50 13.70 -1.30
CA VAL A 115 2.68 14.36 -2.32
C VAL A 115 2.14 13.29 -3.27
N PRO A 116 0.93 13.48 -3.83
CA PRO A 116 0.35 12.52 -4.76
C PRO A 116 1.18 12.46 -6.06
N PRO A 117 1.22 11.32 -6.76
CA PRO A 117 1.97 11.17 -8.02
C PRO A 117 1.65 12.22 -9.09
N ILE A 118 0.41 12.73 -9.11
CA ILE A 118 -0.02 13.78 -10.05
C ILE A 118 0.75 15.10 -9.87
N TYR A 119 1.29 15.37 -8.68
CA TYR A 119 2.18 16.50 -8.46
C TYR A 119 3.48 16.34 -9.25
N GLY A 120 4.05 15.12 -9.27
CA GLY A 120 5.25 14.82 -10.07
C GLY A 120 5.01 15.07 -11.57
N ALA A 121 3.84 14.66 -12.09
CA ALA A 121 3.48 14.94 -13.48
C ALA A 121 3.38 16.45 -13.78
N ALA A 122 2.87 17.24 -12.84
CA ALA A 122 2.79 18.70 -12.98
C ALA A 122 4.19 19.35 -12.94
N VAL A 123 5.09 18.86 -12.08
CA VAL A 123 6.49 19.29 -12.04
C VAL A 123 7.21 18.97 -13.35
N GLU A 124 7.04 17.76 -13.89
CA GLU A 124 7.59 17.38 -15.20
C GLU A 124 7.08 18.28 -16.33
N ALA A 125 5.79 18.67 -16.30
CA ALA A 125 5.22 19.59 -17.26
C ALA A 125 5.87 20.99 -17.19
N LEU A 126 6.17 21.50 -15.98
CA LEU A 126 6.89 22.76 -15.80
C LEU A 126 8.32 22.68 -16.35
N TYR A 127 9.03 21.58 -16.08
CA TYR A 127 10.37 21.36 -16.61
C TYR A 127 10.40 21.33 -18.14
N ASN A 128 9.40 20.71 -18.77
CA ASN A 128 9.25 20.72 -20.24
C ASN A 128 9.05 22.13 -20.80
N LEU A 129 8.51 23.05 -20.00
CA LEU A 129 8.37 24.47 -20.33
C LEU A 129 9.59 25.31 -19.90
N LYS A 130 10.66 24.67 -19.39
CA LYS A 130 11.85 25.33 -18.83
C LYS A 130 11.52 26.26 -17.65
N MET A 131 10.50 25.90 -16.88
CA MET A 131 10.09 26.58 -15.66
C MET A 131 10.47 25.71 -14.47
N GLU A 132 11.06 26.32 -13.44
CA GLU A 132 11.32 25.63 -12.18
C GLU A 132 10.06 25.70 -11.28
N PRO A 133 9.65 24.58 -10.66
CA PRO A 133 8.57 24.60 -9.68
C PRO A 133 9.00 25.42 -8.46
N THR A 134 8.13 26.33 -8.01
CA THR A 134 8.34 27.09 -6.76
C THR A 134 7.63 26.43 -5.58
N GLU A 135 8.03 26.74 -4.35
CA GLU A 135 7.29 26.30 -3.16
C GLU A 135 5.84 26.81 -3.17
N GLN A 136 5.60 28.01 -3.69
CA GLN A 136 4.25 28.54 -3.82
C GLN A 136 3.40 27.72 -4.82
N PHE A 137 4.01 27.27 -5.92
CA PHE A 137 3.33 26.37 -6.86
C PHE A 137 2.92 25.08 -6.16
N LYS A 138 3.82 24.48 -5.37
CA LYS A 138 3.53 23.27 -4.60
C LYS A 138 2.36 23.46 -3.64
N ILE A 139 2.36 24.54 -2.85
CA ILE A 139 1.28 24.86 -1.92
C ILE A 139 -0.04 24.98 -2.67
N ASN A 140 -0.10 25.85 -3.67
CA ASN A 140 -1.32 26.11 -4.44
C ASN A 140 -1.83 24.84 -5.14
N PHE A 141 -0.94 24.01 -5.65
CA PHE A 141 -1.32 22.78 -6.34
C PHE A 141 -1.92 21.77 -5.37
N LEU A 142 -1.30 21.55 -4.21
CA LEU A 142 -1.81 20.63 -3.19
C LEU A 142 -3.15 21.12 -2.62
N GLU A 143 -3.30 22.41 -2.39
CA GLU A 143 -4.59 23.03 -2.02
C GLU A 143 -5.66 22.77 -3.09
N SER A 144 -5.33 22.95 -4.37
CA SER A 144 -6.27 22.74 -5.48
C SER A 144 -6.81 21.30 -5.59
N LEU A 145 -6.05 20.32 -5.09
CA LEU A 145 -6.44 18.91 -5.04
C LEU A 145 -7.30 18.56 -3.82
N GLY A 146 -7.57 19.52 -2.92
CA GLY A 146 -8.19 19.25 -1.63
C GLY A 146 -7.27 18.49 -0.66
N ALA A 147 -5.95 18.51 -0.89
CA ALA A 147 -4.96 17.86 -0.02
C ALA A 147 -4.62 18.68 1.24
N ALA A 148 -5.20 19.88 1.40
CA ALA A 148 -5.08 20.68 2.62
C ALA A 148 -5.93 20.15 3.80
N ASP A 149 -6.91 19.27 3.55
CA ASP A 149 -7.92 18.87 4.55
C ASP A 149 -8.04 17.35 4.81
N LYS A 150 -7.09 16.55 4.36
CA LYS A 150 -7.04 15.11 4.71
C LYS A 150 -5.73 14.81 5.43
N ASN A 151 -5.76 14.96 6.76
CA ASN A 151 -4.71 14.58 7.69
C ASN A 151 -4.07 13.24 7.30
N LEU A 152 -2.80 13.32 6.92
CA LEU A 152 -1.80 12.26 7.13
C LEU A 152 -1.58 12.05 8.63
#